data_AF-A0A3D1V3L6-F1
#
_entry.id   AF-A0A3D1V3L6-F1
#
_cell.length_a   1.000
_cell.length_b   1.000
_cell.length_c   1.000
_cell.angle_alpha   90.00
_cell.angle_beta   90.00
_cell.angle_gamma   90.00
#
_symmetry.space_group_name_H-M   'P 1'
#
loop_
_entity.id
_entity.type
_entity.pdbx_description
1 polymer ?
#
loop_
_entity_poly.entity_id
_entity_poly.type
_entity_poly.pdbx_seq_one_letter_code
_entity_poly.pdbx_strand_id
1 'polypeptide(L)'
;DGKFVTPGVTQSILESITRDALMQLAKDELGLTVEEREVDRTELYIADEVFMMGTAAEITPIVSVDHYQVGTGEIGPITRKLEGLLDDCFRGKTGIRPEWRTTVGVGAAVAAD
;
A
#
# COMPACT_ATOMS: atom_id res chain seq x y z
N ASP A 1 13.55 6.83 8.92
CA ASP A 1 13.53 5.76 9.97
C ASP A 1 12.98 4.40 9.54
N GLY A 2 12.66 4.16 8.26
CA GLY A 2 12.23 2.84 7.79
C GLY A 2 10.94 2.32 8.44
N LYS A 3 10.05 3.23 8.86
CA LYS A 3 8.75 2.90 9.46
C LYS A 3 7.63 3.17 8.46
N PHE A 4 6.59 2.35 8.50
CA PHE A 4 5.34 2.61 7.80
C PHE A 4 4.43 3.41 8.75
N VAL A 5 4.16 4.67 8.43
CA VAL A 5 3.30 5.53 9.25
C VAL A 5 2.02 5.82 8.47
N THR A 6 0.87 5.72 9.13
CA THR A 6 -0.42 6.11 8.58
C THR A 6 -1.29 6.79 9.65
N PRO A 7 -2.17 7.73 9.26
CA PRO A 7 -3.18 8.27 10.17
C PRO A 7 -3.98 7.15 10.84
N GLY A 8 -4.26 7.26 12.14
CA GLY A 8 -5.13 6.34 12.88
C GLY A 8 -6.60 6.44 12.45
N VAL A 9 -7.39 5.38 12.68
CA VAL A 9 -8.80 5.32 12.25
C VAL A 9 -9.69 6.41 12.85
N THR A 10 -9.31 7.00 13.99
CA THR A 10 -10.04 8.10 14.63
C THR A 10 -9.78 9.47 13.99
N GLN A 11 -8.89 9.56 12.99
CA GLN A 11 -8.50 10.81 12.31
C GLN A 11 -9.39 11.12 11.09
N SER A 12 -10.67 10.76 11.19
CA SER A 12 -11.70 11.01 10.16
C SER A 12 -11.36 10.45 8.77
N ILE A 13 -10.65 9.31 8.71
CA ILE A 13 -10.38 8.58 7.48
C ILE A 13 -11.37 7.42 7.29
N LEU A 14 -11.57 6.99 6.05
CA LEU A 14 -12.21 5.70 5.77
C LEU A 14 -11.27 4.57 6.24
N GLU A 15 -11.82 3.55 6.89
CA GLU A 15 -11.12 2.30 7.20
C GLU A 15 -10.89 1.48 5.91
N SER A 16 -9.92 1.92 5.11
CA SER A 16 -9.60 1.33 3.81
C SER A 16 -9.07 -0.10 3.96
N ILE A 17 -9.67 -1.04 3.24
CA ILE A 17 -9.19 -2.43 3.17
C ILE A 17 -7.80 -2.50 2.52
N THR A 18 -7.51 -1.63 1.55
CA THR A 18 -6.17 -1.55 0.94
C THR A 18 -5.12 -1.06 1.94
N ARG A 19 -5.50 -0.18 2.88
CA ARG A 19 -4.62 0.25 3.99
C ARG A 19 -4.25 -0.93 4.86
N ASP A 20 -5.25 -1.68 5.28
CA ASP A 20 -5.10 -2.86 6.14
C ASP A 20 -4.20 -3.90 5.46
N ALA A 21 -4.46 -4.21 4.19
CA ALA A 21 -3.62 -5.10 3.40
C ALA A 21 -2.16 -4.63 3.34
N LEU A 22 -1.92 -3.34 3.09
CA LEU A 22 -0.56 -2.78 3.02
C LEU A 22 0.16 -2.77 4.36
N MET A 23 -0.53 -2.46 5.47
CA MET A 23 0.06 -2.54 6.81
C MET A 23 0.48 -3.99 7.13
N GLN A 24 -0.36 -4.97 6.79
CA GLN A 24 -0.03 -6.38 6.98
C GLN A 24 1.14 -6.82 6.10
N LEU A 25 1.18 -6.45 4.81
CA LEU A 25 2.30 -6.76 3.91
C LEU A 25 3.60 -6.06 4.36
N ALA A 26 3.53 -4.79 4.76
CA ALA A 26 4.67 -4.04 5.27
C ALA A 26 5.30 -4.72 6.50
N LYS A 27 4.46 -5.19 7.41
CA LYS A 27 4.90 -5.89 8.62
C LYS A 27 5.46 -7.28 8.31
N ASP A 28 4.69 -8.10 7.60
CA ASP A 28 4.98 -9.54 7.49
C ASP A 28 6.02 -9.86 6.41
N GLU A 29 6.00 -9.14 5.28
CA GLU A 29 6.89 -9.41 4.14
C GLU A 29 8.15 -8.53 4.14
N LEU A 30 8.06 -7.31 4.69
CA LEU A 30 9.18 -6.36 4.73
C LEU A 30 9.78 -6.15 6.13
N GLY A 31 9.15 -6.68 7.18
CA GLY A 31 9.63 -6.53 8.56
C GLY A 31 9.59 -5.09 9.07
N LEU A 32 8.75 -4.23 8.49
CA LEU A 32 8.66 -2.82 8.87
C LEU A 32 7.87 -2.66 10.17
N THR A 33 8.26 -1.67 10.97
CA THR A 33 7.41 -1.20 12.06
C THR A 33 6.26 -0.38 11.46
N VAL A 34 5.03 -0.76 11.79
CA VAL A 34 3.81 -0.04 11.37
C VAL A 34 3.30 0.79 12.54
N GLU A 35 3.10 2.09 12.32
CA GLU A 35 2.57 3.03 13.29
C GLU A 35 1.27 3.65 12.79
N GLU A 36 0.19 3.38 13.52
CA GLU A 36 -1.08 4.06 13.36
C GLU A 36 -1.16 5.18 14.41
N ARG A 37 -1.03 6.43 13.99
CA ARG A 37 -0.99 7.60 14.89
C ARG A 37 -1.51 8.86 14.22
N GLU A 38 -1.56 9.95 14.96
CA GLU A 38 -1.69 11.28 14.36
C GLU A 38 -0.47 11.61 13.50
N VAL A 39 -0.69 12.21 12.34
CA VAL A 39 0.35 12.61 11.39
C VAL A 39 0.21 14.09 11.13
N ASP A 40 1.23 14.85 11.52
CA ASP A 40 1.28 16.28 11.28
C ASP A 40 1.64 16.59 9.83
N ARG A 41 1.06 17.67 9.29
CA ARG A 41 1.33 18.12 7.92
C ARG A 41 2.82 18.29 7.63
N THR A 42 3.57 18.85 8.58
CA THR A 42 5.00 19.11 8.42
C THR A 42 5.85 17.84 8.37
N GLU A 43 5.36 16.71 8.89
CA GLU A 43 6.04 15.43 8.76
C GLU A 43 6.11 14.97 7.30
N LEU A 44 5.11 15.32 6.47
CA LEU A 44 5.10 14.99 5.05
C LEU A 44 6.28 15.61 4.28
N TYR A 45 6.78 16.76 4.74
CA TYR A 45 7.89 17.46 4.09
C TYR A 45 9.26 16.87 4.43
N ILE A 46 9.34 16.05 5.49
CA ILE A 46 10.58 15.42 5.96
C ILE A 46 10.52 13.89 5.84
N ALA A 47 9.44 13.34 5.29
CA ALA A 47 9.29 11.92 5.04
C ALA A 47 10.24 11.44 3.93
N ASP A 48 10.78 10.23 4.12
CA ASP A 48 11.60 9.56 3.11
C ASP A 48 10.77 9.24 1.84
N GLU A 49 9.52 8.80 2.04
CA GLU A 49 8.57 8.40 1.00
C GLU A 49 7.13 8.71 1.42
N VAL A 50 6.25 9.06 0.47
CA VAL A 50 4.81 9.28 0.69
C VAL A 50 4.03 8.66 -0.48
N PHE A 51 2.88 8.06 -0.22
CA PHE A 51 1.98 7.54 -1.25
C PHE A 51 0.52 7.59 -0.79
N MET A 52 -0.41 7.57 -1.75
CA MET A 52 -1.83 7.30 -1.51
C MET A 52 -2.13 5.84 -1.84
N MET A 53 -3.24 5.33 -1.31
CA MET A 53 -3.72 4.00 -1.64
C MET A 53 -5.24 3.91 -1.64
N GLY A 54 -5.75 2.87 -2.31
CA GLY A 54 -7.17 2.50 -2.31
C GLY A 54 -7.45 1.45 -3.37
N THR A 55 -8.61 0.82 -3.34
CA THR A 55 -8.90 -0.30 -4.26
C THR A 55 -8.72 0.06 -5.74
N ALA A 56 -9.13 1.26 -6.15
CA ALA A 56 -8.98 1.73 -7.53
C ALA A 56 -7.63 2.42 -7.80
N ALA A 57 -7.05 3.06 -6.79
CA ALA A 57 -5.80 3.81 -6.91
C ALA A 57 -4.56 2.92 -6.71
N GLU A 58 -4.77 1.68 -6.26
CA GLU A 58 -3.76 0.74 -5.80
C GLU A 58 -2.77 1.41 -4.85
N ILE A 59 -1.50 1.58 -5.27
CA ILE A 59 -0.54 2.48 -4.65
C ILE A 59 -0.23 3.59 -5.65
N THR A 60 -0.36 4.84 -5.23
CA THR A 60 0.00 6.02 -6.04
C THR A 60 1.11 6.80 -5.31
N PRO A 61 2.38 6.73 -5.78
CA PRO A 61 3.49 7.45 -5.17
C PRO A 61 3.31 8.98 -5.24
N ILE A 62 3.74 9.68 -4.18
CA ILE A 62 3.77 11.14 -4.11
C ILE A 62 5.22 11.61 -4.00
N VAL A 63 5.69 12.35 -5.01
CA VAL A 63 7.07 12.89 -5.07
C VAL A 63 7.19 14.33 -4.56
N SER A 64 6.06 15.02 -4.35
CA SER A 64 6.04 16.37 -3.79
C SER A 64 4.71 16.68 -3.10
N VAL A 65 4.76 17.41 -1.99
CA VAL A 65 3.59 17.96 -1.27
C VAL A 65 3.79 19.46 -1.12
N ASP A 66 2.82 20.27 -1.54
CA ASP A 66 2.89 21.74 -1.46
C ASP A 66 4.18 22.35 -2.06
N HIS A 67 4.65 21.76 -3.17
CA HIS A 67 5.92 22.08 -3.84
C HIS A 67 7.19 21.73 -3.06
N TYR A 68 7.09 21.17 -1.85
CA TYR A 68 8.21 20.55 -1.16
C TYR A 68 8.43 19.15 -1.73
N GLN A 69 9.66 18.87 -2.11
CA GLN A 69 10.05 17.55 -2.58
C GLN A 69 9.99 16.55 -1.42
N VAL A 70 9.36 15.40 -1.65
CA VAL A 70 9.39 14.28 -0.70
C VAL A 70 10.66 13.48 -0.96
N GLY A 71 11.48 13.25 0.08
CA GLY A 71 12.75 12.56 -0.04
C GLY A 71 13.61 13.06 -1.21
N THR A 72 13.94 12.15 -2.13
CA THR A 72 14.76 12.45 -3.33
C THR A 72 13.96 12.98 -4.53
N GLY A 73 12.63 13.11 -4.42
CA GLY A 73 11.75 13.48 -5.54
C GLY A 73 11.52 12.36 -6.54
N GLU A 74 11.98 11.15 -6.20
CA GLU A 74 11.75 9.92 -6.97
C GLU A 74 10.90 8.95 -6.17
N ILE A 75 10.34 7.94 -6.84
CA ILE A 75 9.60 6.86 -6.18
C ILE A 75 10.60 6.03 -5.37
N GLY A 76 10.45 6.04 -4.04
CA GLY A 76 11.36 5.37 -3.15
C GLY A 76 11.23 3.84 -3.14
N PRO A 77 12.25 3.15 -2.61
CA PRO A 77 12.36 1.69 -2.65
C PRO A 77 11.29 0.96 -1.84
N ILE A 78 10.79 1.51 -0.74
CA ILE A 78 9.75 0.85 0.07
C ILE A 78 8.41 0.87 -0.67
N THR A 79 8.06 2.01 -1.26
CA THR A 79 6.85 2.17 -2.07
C THR A 79 6.83 1.18 -3.23
N ARG A 80 7.94 1.03 -3.97
CA ARG A 80 8.06 0.05 -5.07
C ARG A 80 7.92 -1.39 -4.59
N LYS A 81 8.52 -1.73 -3.44
CA LYS A 81 8.41 -3.08 -2.87
C LYS A 81 6.97 -3.39 -2.48
N LEU A 82 6.27 -2.44 -1.85
CA LEU A 82 4.87 -2.60 -1.48
C LEU A 82 3.96 -2.68 -2.70
N GLU A 83 4.21 -1.89 -3.74
CA GLU A 83 3.48 -1.95 -5.01
C GLU A 83 3.60 -3.35 -5.64
N GLY A 84 4.81 -3.90 -5.72
CA GLY A 84 5.04 -5.25 -6.21
C GLY A 84 4.37 -6.33 -5.36
N LEU A 85 4.48 -6.24 -4.03
CA LEU A 85 3.83 -7.18 -3.11
C LEU A 85 2.31 -7.15 -3.23
N LEU A 86 1.71 -5.96 -3.35
CA LEU A 86 0.26 -5.80 -3.50
C LEU A 86 -0.20 -6.42 -4.82
N ASP A 87 0.50 -6.15 -5.93
CA ASP A 87 0.19 -6.70 -7.25
C ASP A 87 0.32 -8.24 -7.27
N ASP A 88 1.41 -8.77 -6.72
CA ASP A 88 1.66 -10.21 -6.62
C ASP A 88 0.59 -10.91 -5.77
N CYS A 89 0.23 -10.30 -4.63
CA CYS A 89 -0.81 -10.78 -3.74
C CYS A 89 -2.19 -10.75 -4.40
N PHE A 90 -2.59 -9.64 -5.03
CA PHE A 90 -3.93 -9.50 -5.61
C PHE A 90 -4.12 -10.33 -6.87
N ARG A 91 -3.07 -10.48 -7.69
CA ARG A 91 -3.12 -11.29 -8.92
C ARG A 91 -2.82 -12.78 -8.71
N GLY A 92 -2.42 -13.17 -7.50
CA GLY A 92 -2.08 -14.57 -7.20
C GLY A 92 -0.84 -15.09 -7.91
N LYS A 93 0.14 -14.21 -8.15
CA LYS A 93 1.45 -14.58 -8.66
C LYS A 93 2.29 -15.31 -7.62
N THR A 94 2.02 -15.03 -6.34
CA THR A 94 2.69 -15.65 -5.19
C THR A 94 1.68 -16.35 -4.28
N GLY A 95 2.20 -17.17 -3.36
CA GLY A 95 1.43 -17.83 -2.31
C GLY A 95 1.09 -16.91 -1.13
N ILE A 96 1.31 -15.60 -1.25
CA ILE A 96 0.99 -14.62 -0.20
C ILE A 96 -0.53 -14.46 -0.14
N ARG A 97 -1.08 -14.55 1.08
CA ARG A 97 -2.49 -14.32 1.42
C ARG A 97 -3.51 -14.91 0.42
N PRO A 98 -3.46 -16.22 0.10
CA PRO A 98 -4.42 -16.83 -0.82
C PRO A 98 -5.87 -16.65 -0.36
N GLU A 99 -6.09 -16.52 0.94
CA GLU A 99 -7.39 -16.27 1.58
C GLU A 99 -8.01 -14.90 1.24
N TRP A 100 -7.25 -13.94 0.70
CA TRP A 100 -7.77 -12.64 0.27
C TRP A 100 -8.41 -12.66 -1.12
N ARG A 101 -8.29 -13.78 -1.85
CA ARG A 101 -8.76 -13.90 -3.23
C ARG A 101 -9.96 -14.84 -3.30
N THR A 102 -11.02 -14.38 -3.95
CA THR A 102 -12.16 -15.23 -4.33
C THR A 102 -12.01 -15.64 -5.79
N THR A 103 -11.77 -16.92 -6.05
CA THR A 103 -11.69 -17.43 -7.42
C THR A 103 -13.06 -17.45 -8.06
N VAL A 104 -13.20 -16.75 -9.19
CA VAL A 104 -14.38 -16.87 -10.05
C VAL A 104 -14.01 -17.86 -11.16
N GLY A 105 -14.65 -19.03 -11.19
CA GLY A 105 -14.32 -20.11 -12.13
C GLY A 105 -14.71 -19.78 -13.58
N VAL A 106 -13.95 -18.91 -14.25
CA VAL A 106 -14.25 -18.50 -15.64
C VAL A 106 -13.77 -19.55 -16.68
N GLY A 107 -12.89 -20.47 -16.28
CA GLY A 107 -12.32 -21.51 -17.15
C GLY A 107 -13.24 -22.68 -17.50
N ALA A 108 -14.43 -22.81 -16.89
CA ALA A 108 -15.38 -23.87 -17.21
C ALA A 108 -16.40 -23.47 -18.29
N ALA A 109 -16.54 -22.18 -18.63
CA ALA A 109 -17.56 -21.67 -19.54
C ALA A 109 -17.08 -21.40 -20.97
N VAL A 110 -15.78 -21.52 -21.27
CA VAL A 110 -15.20 -21.20 -22.58
C VAL A 110 -14.94 -22.44 -23.45
N ALA A 111 -15.27 -23.64 -22.96
CA ALA A 111 -15.13 -24.90 -23.71
C ALA A 111 -16.46 -25.44 -24.27
N ALA A 112 -17.50 -24.62 -24.30
CA ALA A 112 -18.82 -24.97 -24.82
C ALA A 112 -19.22 -23.95 -25.91
N ASP A 113 -18.51 -23.97 -27.03
CA ASP A 113 -18.93 -23.50 -28.35
C ASP A 113 -18.19 -24.30 -29.44
#